data_AF-A0A7J2R458-F1
#
_entry.id   AF-A0A7J2R458-F1
#
_cell.length_a   1.000
_cell.length_b   1.000
_cell.length_c   1.000
_cell.angle_alpha   90.00
_cell.angle_beta   90.00
_cell.angle_gamma   90.00
#
_symmetry.space_group_name_H-M   'P 1'
#
loop_
_entity.id
_entity.type
_entity.pdbx_description
1 polymer ?
#
loop_
_entity_poly.entity_id
_entity_poly.type
_entity_poly.pdbx_seq_one_letter_code
_entity_poly.pdbx_strand_id
1 'polypeptide(L)'
;MNEKNTLLFIINEFLTLKLESEKTHIYVAGQKFQQCSFLLIDIPVEDISSFDEIESIDAAAERLDHSLHPRIGQNQFVYEIPAKVEFWGHCSNLQVWAENGYNSKLLHMNLAFPLLRELARVGDPQANKIFKEEIIKRYNSGIDIVRKYLRRMDFLNYLSVKEFVSLIESEKERDALNQLRKMFPILEEPVIPVEKGGRNPLKLKIDIKNGKLSKLNLGGVRMKEVPRCLLKFSSLEDLNLSSYHLKKLPRWIGQLENLKMLKITKTRLKDLPDEVGNLQNLTRLNAQANQLEKLPDSIGKLKSLKILELSKNNIKLLPPSIGNLYNLEFLDLNENEITTFPLSFENLKNLKNLKLQKNRLINLPSSLAKLRNLRSLNLVHNKIKNLPEYIGDLYNLELLAMSHNPLVKIDKSIYDLPNLKDFWLLDVPIEEGLVEKSNFLSQWARIHY
;
A
#
# COMPACT_ATOMS: atom_id res chain seq x y z
N MET A 1 -27.78 -52.99 2.92
CA MET A 1 -26.84 -52.48 3.96
C MET A 1 -25.44 -52.62 3.40
N ASN A 2 -24.86 -51.56 2.84
CA ASN A 2 -23.43 -51.55 2.47
C ASN A 2 -22.77 -50.53 3.38
N GLU A 3 -22.18 -50.99 4.48
CA GLU A 3 -21.20 -50.22 5.23
C GLU A 3 -20.04 -49.92 4.27
N LYS A 4 -19.98 -48.70 3.73
CA LYS A 4 -18.78 -48.23 3.06
C LYS A 4 -17.66 -48.26 4.11
N ASN A 5 -16.71 -49.17 3.92
CA ASN A 5 -15.47 -49.28 4.71
C ASN A 5 -14.78 -47.92 4.77
N THR A 6 -15.11 -47.13 5.80
CA THR A 6 -14.54 -45.82 6.02
C THR A 6 -13.43 -46.01 7.03
N LEU A 7 -12.17 -45.96 6.58
CA LEU A 7 -11.03 -46.00 7.50
C LEU A 7 -10.85 -44.62 8.10
N LEU A 8 -10.61 -44.56 9.41
CA LEU A 8 -10.29 -43.34 10.16
C LEU A 8 -8.96 -43.55 10.86
N PHE A 9 -8.04 -42.61 10.67
CA PHE A 9 -6.78 -42.56 11.40
C PHE A 9 -6.65 -41.20 12.09
N ILE A 10 -6.35 -41.23 13.38
CA ILE A 10 -6.20 -40.03 14.21
C ILE A 10 -4.72 -39.84 14.47
N ILE A 11 -4.16 -38.74 13.98
CA ILE A 11 -2.74 -38.41 14.20
C ILE A 11 -2.58 -37.73 15.55
N ASN A 12 -3.40 -36.71 15.78
CA ASN A 12 -3.47 -35.98 17.04
C ASN A 12 -4.87 -35.36 17.20
N GLU A 13 -5.05 -34.54 18.24
CA GLU A 13 -6.35 -33.93 18.56
C GLU A 13 -6.91 -33.01 17.44
N PHE A 14 -6.05 -32.50 16.56
CA PHE A 14 -6.43 -31.59 15.47
C PHE A 14 -6.40 -32.25 14.09
N LEU A 15 -5.56 -33.26 13.85
CA LEU A 15 -5.28 -33.80 12.54
C LEU A 15 -5.76 -35.26 12.41
N THR A 16 -6.62 -35.51 11.42
CA THR A 16 -7.15 -36.84 11.13
C THR A 16 -7.18 -37.12 9.63
N LEU A 17 -7.10 -38.39 9.25
CA LEU A 17 -7.26 -38.84 7.87
C LEU A 17 -8.45 -39.79 7.77
N LYS A 18 -9.20 -39.68 6.67
CA LYS A 18 -10.28 -40.62 6.35
C LYS A 18 -10.15 -41.15 4.94
N LEU A 19 -10.37 -42.44 4.76
CA LEU A 19 -10.56 -43.04 3.45
C LEU A 19 -12.05 -43.03 3.12
N GLU A 20 -12.45 -42.21 2.16
CA GLU A 20 -13.85 -42.06 1.73
C GLU A 20 -13.92 -42.19 0.21
N SER A 21 -14.72 -43.14 -0.29
CA SER A 21 -14.91 -43.37 -1.74
C SER A 21 -13.58 -43.57 -2.48
N GLU A 22 -12.72 -44.46 -1.97
CA GLU A 22 -11.39 -44.77 -2.52
C GLU A 22 -10.41 -43.59 -2.57
N LYS A 23 -10.67 -42.50 -1.83
CA LYS A 23 -9.75 -41.37 -1.73
C LYS A 23 -9.43 -41.02 -0.29
N THR A 24 -8.16 -40.76 -0.04
CA THR A 24 -7.68 -40.28 1.25
C THR A 24 -7.96 -38.79 1.39
N HIS A 25 -8.54 -38.40 2.51
CA HIS A 25 -8.87 -37.02 2.83
C HIS A 25 -8.29 -36.63 4.18
N ILE A 26 -7.65 -35.46 4.22
CA ILE A 26 -7.10 -34.86 5.43
C ILE A 26 -8.18 -33.98 6.05
N TYR A 27 -8.31 -34.03 7.36
CA TYR A 27 -9.23 -33.23 8.14
C TYR A 27 -8.47 -32.51 9.26
N VAL A 28 -8.73 -31.20 9.40
CA VAL A 28 -8.19 -30.35 10.47
C VAL A 28 -9.34 -29.87 11.35
N ALA A 29 -9.31 -30.20 12.64
CA ALA A 29 -10.40 -30.00 13.60
C ALA A 29 -11.77 -30.44 13.06
N GLY A 30 -11.81 -31.60 12.38
CA GLY A 30 -13.03 -32.17 11.78
C GLY A 30 -13.49 -31.51 10.47
N GLN A 31 -12.83 -30.46 9.99
CA GLN A 31 -13.11 -29.84 8.69
C GLN A 31 -12.21 -30.41 7.60
N LYS A 32 -12.78 -30.75 6.44
CA LYS A 32 -12.02 -31.28 5.30
C LYS A 32 -11.02 -30.24 4.81
N PHE A 33 -9.74 -30.59 4.80
CA PHE A 33 -8.67 -29.74 4.30
C PHE A 33 -8.68 -29.78 2.77
N GLN A 34 -9.09 -28.68 2.13
CA GLN A 34 -9.21 -28.59 0.67
C GLN A 34 -8.00 -27.89 0.06
N GLN A 35 -7.00 -28.68 -0.34
CA GLN A 35 -5.88 -28.23 -1.17
C GLN A 35 -5.35 -29.39 -2.03
N CYS A 36 -4.82 -29.10 -3.23
CA CYS A 36 -4.14 -30.10 -4.05
C CYS A 36 -2.93 -30.64 -3.26
N SER A 37 -3.02 -31.90 -2.84
CA SER A 37 -2.07 -32.53 -1.92
C SER A 37 -1.43 -33.70 -2.65
N PHE A 38 -0.17 -33.57 -3.05
CA PHE A 38 0.67 -34.74 -3.30
C PHE A 38 1.39 -35.03 -1.98
N LEU A 39 1.07 -36.16 -1.34
CA LEU A 39 1.73 -36.62 -0.11
C LEU A 39 2.83 -37.65 -0.39
N LEU A 40 2.69 -38.36 -1.50
CA LEU A 40 3.67 -39.32 -2.00
C LEU A 40 4.42 -38.61 -3.13
N ILE A 41 5.73 -38.53 -2.96
CA ILE A 41 6.65 -38.10 -4.01
C ILE A 41 7.10 -39.39 -4.67
N ASP A 42 6.80 -39.56 -5.96
CA ASP A 42 7.29 -40.69 -6.73
C ASP A 42 8.73 -40.40 -7.12
N ILE A 43 9.66 -40.90 -6.31
CA ILE A 43 11.10 -40.77 -6.58
C ILE A 43 11.52 -41.98 -7.42
N PRO A 44 11.94 -41.80 -8.68
CA PRO A 44 12.49 -42.89 -9.46
C PRO A 44 13.77 -43.39 -8.78
N VAL A 45 13.78 -44.67 -8.40
CA VAL A 45 14.92 -45.28 -7.69
C VAL A 45 16.19 -45.35 -8.58
N GLU A 46 16.00 -45.24 -9.89
CA GLU A 46 17.01 -45.43 -10.92
C GLU A 46 18.03 -44.26 -11.00
N ASP A 47 17.71 -43.08 -10.46
CA ASP A 47 18.53 -41.85 -10.57
C ASP A 47 19.21 -41.42 -9.24
N ILE A 48 19.11 -42.20 -8.16
CA ILE A 48 19.63 -41.81 -6.83
C ILE A 48 21.01 -42.44 -6.58
N SER A 49 22.08 -41.67 -6.75
CA SER A 49 23.45 -42.10 -6.45
C SER A 49 23.82 -42.00 -4.95
N SER A 50 23.20 -41.10 -4.18
CA SER A 50 23.38 -40.97 -2.73
C SER A 50 22.23 -40.19 -2.07
N PHE A 51 21.72 -40.67 -0.92
CA PHE A 51 20.71 -39.99 -0.12
C PHE A 51 21.30 -38.87 0.78
N ASP A 52 22.62 -38.84 0.96
CA ASP A 52 23.30 -37.88 1.85
C ASP A 52 23.40 -36.46 1.26
N GLU A 53 23.12 -36.28 -0.04
CA GLU A 53 23.22 -34.99 -0.76
C GLU A 53 21.89 -34.19 -0.79
N ILE A 54 20.82 -34.74 -0.20
CA ILE A 54 19.48 -34.14 -0.19
C ILE A 54 19.26 -33.39 1.12
N GLU A 55 19.40 -32.05 1.09
CA GLU A 55 19.26 -31.20 2.28
C GLU A 55 17.80 -31.06 2.78
N SER A 56 16.81 -31.26 1.91
CA SER A 56 15.37 -31.21 2.22
C SER A 56 14.53 -31.99 1.22
N ILE A 57 13.30 -32.33 1.61
CA ILE A 57 12.31 -32.98 0.73
C ILE A 57 11.89 -32.10 -0.45
N ASP A 58 11.99 -30.76 -0.31
CA ASP A 58 11.76 -29.82 -1.42
C ASP A 58 12.90 -29.89 -2.44
N ALA A 59 14.15 -30.01 -1.98
CA ALA A 59 15.31 -30.23 -2.85
C ALA A 59 15.24 -31.60 -3.54
N ALA A 60 14.74 -32.62 -2.84
CA ALA A 60 14.46 -33.94 -3.41
C ALA A 60 13.39 -33.84 -4.49
N ALA A 61 12.26 -33.18 -4.22
CA ALA A 61 11.17 -33.02 -5.17
C ALA A 61 11.60 -32.23 -6.41
N GLU A 62 12.33 -31.12 -6.26
CA GLU A 62 12.83 -30.36 -7.42
C GLU A 62 13.87 -31.13 -8.25
N ARG A 63 14.72 -31.95 -7.63
CA ARG A 63 15.78 -32.71 -8.31
C ARG A 63 15.31 -34.03 -8.91
N LEU A 64 14.41 -34.73 -8.24
CA LEU A 64 14.06 -36.12 -8.52
C LEU A 64 12.62 -36.30 -9.00
N ASP A 65 11.74 -35.34 -8.70
CA ASP A 65 10.33 -35.43 -9.04
C ASP A 65 9.95 -34.38 -10.10
N HIS A 66 9.92 -34.83 -11.36
CA HIS A 66 9.40 -34.03 -12.47
C HIS A 66 7.85 -34.04 -12.55
N SER A 67 7.13 -34.65 -11.60
CA SER A 67 5.66 -34.80 -11.62
C SER A 67 4.87 -33.50 -11.43
N LEU A 68 5.51 -32.40 -11.01
CA LEU A 68 4.84 -31.11 -10.86
C LEU A 68 4.31 -30.53 -12.20
N HIS A 69 4.76 -31.07 -13.33
CA HIS A 69 4.12 -30.93 -14.64
C HIS A 69 4.18 -32.27 -15.38
N PRO A 70 3.05 -32.84 -15.86
CA PRO A 70 3.12 -34.02 -16.71
C PRO A 70 3.95 -33.67 -17.95
N ARG A 71 5.16 -34.22 -18.06
CA ARG A 71 5.94 -34.14 -19.29
C ARG A 71 5.18 -34.95 -20.33
N ILE A 72 4.59 -34.26 -21.29
CA ILE A 72 3.95 -34.87 -22.46
C ILE A 72 5.00 -35.78 -23.12
N GLY A 73 4.82 -37.11 -23.03
CA GLY A 73 5.60 -38.08 -23.80
C GLY A 73 6.54 -39.04 -23.06
N GLN A 74 6.57 -39.08 -21.72
CA GLN A 74 7.19 -40.19 -20.99
C GLN A 74 6.11 -41.04 -20.31
N ASN A 75 6.17 -42.37 -20.48
CA ASN A 75 5.33 -43.31 -19.76
C ASN A 75 5.55 -43.12 -18.26
N GLN A 76 4.66 -42.37 -17.60
CA GLN A 76 4.51 -42.46 -16.15
C GLN A 76 4.23 -43.93 -15.85
N PHE A 77 5.10 -44.58 -15.09
CA PHE A 77 4.77 -45.85 -14.47
C PHE A 77 3.58 -45.58 -13.56
N VAL A 78 2.37 -45.83 -14.06
CA VAL A 78 1.14 -45.77 -13.26
C VAL A 78 1.15 -47.03 -12.39
N TYR A 79 1.85 -46.97 -11.27
CA TYR A 79 1.64 -47.95 -10.22
C TYR A 79 0.24 -47.74 -9.67
N GLU A 80 -0.66 -48.69 -9.93
CA GLU A 80 -2.01 -48.68 -9.37
C GLU A 80 -1.92 -49.13 -7.90
N ILE A 81 -1.56 -48.20 -7.02
CA ILE A 81 -1.47 -48.46 -5.57
C ILE A 81 -2.91 -48.61 -5.05
N PRO A 82 -3.28 -49.73 -4.39
CA PRO A 82 -4.61 -49.88 -3.83
C PRO A 82 -4.90 -48.75 -2.82
N ALA A 83 -6.10 -48.15 -2.87
CA ALA A 83 -6.44 -46.97 -2.07
C ALA A 83 -6.20 -47.17 -0.56
N LYS A 84 -6.37 -48.39 -0.05
CA LYS A 84 -6.06 -48.74 1.34
C LYS A 84 -4.56 -48.72 1.66
N VAL A 85 -3.70 -49.15 0.73
CA VAL A 85 -2.24 -49.11 0.89
C VAL A 85 -1.77 -47.66 0.83
N GLU A 86 -2.28 -46.90 -0.14
CA GLU A 86 -2.03 -45.47 -0.28
C GLU A 86 -2.43 -44.70 0.99
N PHE A 87 -3.62 -45.00 1.54
CA PHE A 87 -4.10 -44.43 2.80
C PHE A 87 -3.13 -44.63 3.96
N TRP A 88 -2.60 -45.84 4.16
CA TRP A 88 -1.64 -46.10 5.23
C TRP A 88 -0.29 -45.42 4.99
N GLY A 89 0.15 -45.30 3.74
CA GLY A 89 1.33 -44.51 3.37
C GLY A 89 1.17 -43.04 3.76
N HIS A 90 0.02 -42.44 3.41
CA HIS A 90 -0.35 -41.07 3.79
C HIS A 90 -0.40 -40.87 5.30
N CYS A 91 -0.99 -41.82 6.03
CA CYS A 91 -1.05 -41.79 7.49
C CYS A 91 0.34 -41.82 8.10
N SER A 92 1.22 -42.71 7.62
CA SER A 92 2.60 -42.84 8.10
C SER A 92 3.38 -41.53 7.91
N ASN A 93 3.34 -40.94 6.70
CA ASN A 93 4.05 -39.70 6.39
C ASN A 93 3.60 -38.53 7.30
N LEU A 94 2.30 -38.34 7.47
CA LEU A 94 1.79 -37.25 8.32
C LEU A 94 1.99 -37.53 9.81
N GLN A 95 1.93 -38.80 10.25
CA GLN A 95 2.23 -39.16 11.64
C GLN A 95 3.68 -38.81 11.98
N VAL A 96 4.63 -39.24 11.15
CA VAL A 96 6.06 -38.95 11.33
C VAL A 96 6.31 -37.45 11.32
N TRP A 97 5.69 -36.72 10.39
CA TRP A 97 5.78 -35.27 10.34
C TRP A 97 5.27 -34.60 11.62
N ALA A 98 4.12 -35.03 12.16
CA ALA A 98 3.54 -34.48 13.37
C ALA A 98 4.37 -34.82 14.63
N GLU A 99 4.79 -36.08 14.79
CA GLU A 99 5.58 -36.55 15.93
C GLU A 99 6.97 -35.90 16.01
N ASN A 100 7.54 -35.54 14.87
CA ASN A 100 8.81 -34.80 14.78
C ASN A 100 8.60 -33.28 14.82
N GLY A 101 7.49 -32.84 15.40
CA GLY A 101 7.18 -31.45 15.64
C GLY A 101 7.01 -30.62 14.39
N TYR A 102 6.30 -31.16 13.41
CA TYR A 102 5.98 -30.50 12.14
C TYR A 102 7.21 -30.04 11.35
N ASN A 103 8.31 -30.77 11.49
CA ASN A 103 9.57 -30.45 10.82
C ASN A 103 9.35 -30.31 9.30
N SER A 104 9.62 -29.11 8.77
CA SER A 104 9.40 -28.78 7.36
C SER A 104 10.26 -29.60 6.40
N LYS A 105 11.24 -30.37 6.89
CA LYS A 105 12.06 -31.28 6.08
C LYS A 105 11.38 -32.62 5.80
N LEU A 106 10.36 -33.00 6.56
CA LEU A 106 9.74 -34.33 6.49
C LEU A 106 8.46 -34.35 5.63
N LEU A 107 7.97 -33.18 5.23
CA LEU A 107 6.77 -33.04 4.42
C LEU A 107 6.95 -31.90 3.43
N HIS A 108 6.59 -32.13 2.17
CA HIS A 108 6.76 -31.17 1.10
C HIS A 108 6.04 -29.84 1.37
N MET A 109 6.69 -28.71 1.06
CA MET A 109 6.23 -27.37 1.46
C MET A 109 4.83 -27.01 0.94
N ASN A 110 4.43 -27.52 -0.23
CA ASN A 110 3.09 -27.29 -0.79
C ASN A 110 1.95 -27.86 0.06
N LEU A 111 2.26 -28.85 0.91
CA LEU A 111 1.32 -29.43 1.86
C LEU A 111 1.63 -29.00 3.30
N ALA A 112 2.91 -29.05 3.70
CA ALA A 112 3.33 -28.77 5.07
C ALA A 112 2.98 -27.34 5.51
N PHE A 113 3.27 -26.34 4.67
CA PHE A 113 3.06 -24.94 5.04
C PHE A 113 1.57 -24.56 5.15
N PRO A 114 0.70 -24.98 4.21
CA PRO A 114 -0.73 -24.76 4.37
C PRO A 114 -1.38 -25.60 5.46
N LEU A 115 -0.90 -26.82 5.71
CA LEU A 115 -1.41 -27.65 6.81
C LEU A 115 -1.02 -27.05 8.17
N LEU A 116 0.22 -26.57 8.32
CA LEU A 116 0.67 -25.78 9.47
C LEU A 116 -0.20 -24.55 9.70
N ARG A 117 -0.59 -23.85 8.61
CA ARG A 117 -1.48 -22.69 8.70
C ARG A 117 -2.85 -23.06 9.28
N GLU A 118 -3.46 -24.14 8.79
CA GLU A 118 -4.77 -24.57 9.30
C GLU A 118 -4.68 -25.11 10.71
N LEU A 119 -3.64 -25.87 11.06
CA LEU A 119 -3.38 -26.33 12.42
C LEU A 119 -3.19 -25.16 13.39
N ALA A 120 -2.40 -24.15 12.99
CA ALA A 120 -2.24 -22.92 13.76
C ALA A 120 -3.55 -22.14 13.90
N ARG A 121 -4.45 -22.18 12.90
CA ARG A 121 -5.76 -21.53 12.92
C ARG A 121 -6.74 -22.21 13.88
N VAL A 122 -6.65 -23.54 14.04
CA VAL A 122 -7.53 -24.28 14.95
C VAL A 122 -6.98 -24.38 16.37
N GLY A 123 -5.84 -23.72 16.63
CA GLY A 123 -5.30 -23.55 17.98
C GLY A 123 -4.21 -24.54 18.38
N ASP A 124 -3.64 -25.32 17.44
CA ASP A 124 -2.51 -26.21 17.76
C ASP A 124 -1.28 -25.39 18.18
N PRO A 125 -0.82 -25.49 19.46
CA PRO A 125 0.26 -24.65 19.96
C PRO A 125 1.61 -24.92 19.29
N GLN A 126 1.89 -26.19 18.97
CA GLN A 126 3.16 -26.59 18.36
C GLN A 126 3.19 -26.21 16.89
N ALA A 127 2.11 -26.46 16.15
CA ALA A 127 2.00 -26.03 14.76
C ALA A 127 2.08 -24.51 14.64
N ASN A 128 1.42 -23.78 15.53
CA ASN A 128 1.47 -22.32 15.57
C ASN A 128 2.89 -21.79 15.80
N LYS A 129 3.66 -22.42 16.73
CA LYS A 129 5.06 -22.05 16.95
C LYS A 129 5.90 -22.27 15.69
N ILE A 130 5.86 -23.48 15.12
CA ILE A 130 6.67 -23.86 13.96
C ILE A 130 6.29 -23.01 12.73
N PHE A 131 5.00 -22.76 12.52
CA PHE A 131 4.51 -21.93 11.43
C PHE A 131 5.09 -20.51 11.47
N LYS A 132 5.14 -19.89 12.65
CA LYS A 132 5.74 -18.56 12.84
C LYS A 132 7.24 -18.56 12.60
N GLU A 133 7.96 -19.55 13.12
CA GLU A 133 9.41 -19.71 12.89
C GLU A 133 9.72 -19.84 11.40
N GLU A 134 8.91 -20.63 10.69
CA GLU A 134 9.03 -20.86 9.25
C GLU A 134 8.66 -19.62 8.41
N ILE A 135 7.73 -18.78 8.86
CA ILE A 135 7.47 -17.46 8.26
C ILE A 135 8.70 -16.55 8.42
N ILE A 136 9.26 -16.44 9.63
CA ILE A 136 10.42 -15.60 9.92
C ILE A 136 11.63 -16.05 9.12
N LYS A 137 11.92 -17.36 9.12
CA LYS A 137 13.02 -17.96 8.36
C LYS A 137 12.89 -17.68 6.87
N ARG A 138 11.72 -17.91 6.26
CA ARG A 138 11.47 -17.60 4.84
C ARG A 138 11.59 -16.11 4.56
N TYR A 139 11.13 -15.25 5.46
CA TYR A 139 11.27 -13.81 5.31
C TYR A 139 12.75 -13.38 5.38
N ASN A 140 13.53 -14.00 6.26
CA ASN A 140 14.95 -13.70 6.46
C ASN A 140 15.86 -14.33 5.39
N SER A 141 15.36 -15.24 4.55
CA SER A 141 16.10 -15.79 3.39
C SER A 141 16.59 -14.73 2.39
N GLY A 142 16.04 -13.51 2.46
CA GLY A 142 16.43 -12.41 1.57
C GLY A 142 15.69 -12.39 0.24
N ILE A 143 15.02 -13.49 -0.15
CA ILE A 143 14.42 -13.64 -1.48
C ILE A 143 13.16 -12.75 -1.62
N ASP A 144 13.23 -11.76 -2.51
CA ASP A 144 12.18 -10.75 -2.70
C ASP A 144 10.82 -11.32 -3.10
N ILE A 145 10.81 -12.36 -3.94
CA ILE A 145 9.58 -13.04 -4.38
C ILE A 145 8.88 -13.69 -3.19
N VAL A 146 9.64 -14.38 -2.33
CA VAL A 146 9.13 -15.00 -1.11
C VAL A 146 8.59 -13.94 -0.14
N ARG A 147 9.33 -12.86 0.09
CA ARG A 147 8.86 -11.73 0.93
C ARG A 147 7.59 -11.06 0.40
N LYS A 148 7.44 -10.93 -0.93
CA LYS A 148 6.22 -10.42 -1.56
C LYS A 148 5.05 -11.39 -1.39
N TYR A 149 5.29 -12.69 -1.58
CA TYR A 149 4.29 -13.73 -1.37
C TYR A 149 3.78 -13.78 0.08
N LEU A 150 4.70 -13.80 1.06
CA LEU A 150 4.35 -13.79 2.49
C LEU A 150 3.49 -12.58 2.89
N ARG A 151 3.75 -11.42 2.27
CA ARG A 151 2.94 -10.21 2.47
C ARG A 151 1.58 -10.30 1.81
N ARG A 152 1.52 -10.75 0.55
CA ARG A 152 0.27 -10.86 -0.22
C ARG A 152 -0.71 -11.86 0.38
N MET A 153 -0.19 -12.93 0.96
CA MET A 153 -0.97 -13.97 1.64
C MET A 153 -1.20 -13.67 3.13
N ASP A 154 -0.84 -12.48 3.60
CA ASP A 154 -1.08 -12.03 4.96
C ASP A 154 -0.43 -12.88 6.07
N PHE A 155 0.57 -13.72 5.75
CA PHE A 155 1.23 -14.60 6.73
C PHE A 155 1.93 -13.85 7.86
N LEU A 156 2.37 -12.62 7.62
CA LEU A 156 2.95 -11.79 8.69
C LEU A 156 1.95 -11.44 9.81
N ASN A 157 0.63 -11.64 9.61
CA ASN A 157 -0.38 -11.43 10.65
C ASN A 157 -0.31 -12.45 11.79
N TYR A 158 0.31 -13.61 11.55
CA TYR A 158 0.46 -14.65 12.56
C TYR A 158 1.59 -14.34 13.54
N LEU A 159 2.48 -13.39 13.20
CA LEU A 159 3.58 -12.99 14.06
C LEU A 159 3.09 -12.07 15.19
N SER A 160 3.52 -12.37 16.40
CA SER A 160 3.45 -11.45 17.53
C SER A 160 4.26 -10.18 17.25
N VAL A 161 4.05 -9.15 18.06
CA VAL A 161 4.84 -7.91 17.99
C VAL A 161 6.34 -8.18 18.08
N LYS A 162 6.77 -9.02 19.03
CA LYS A 162 8.19 -9.34 19.23
C LYS A 162 8.79 -10.04 18.00
N GLU A 163 8.07 -11.00 17.45
CA GLU A 163 8.46 -11.73 16.24
C GLU A 163 8.50 -10.81 15.01
N PHE A 164 7.50 -9.94 14.84
CA PHE A 164 7.48 -8.98 13.73
C PHE A 164 8.65 -7.99 13.80
N VAL A 165 8.98 -7.47 14.99
CA VAL A 165 10.17 -6.59 15.17
C VAL A 165 11.47 -7.34 14.88
N SER A 166 11.53 -8.66 15.08
CA SER A 166 12.72 -9.46 14.75
C SER A 166 13.03 -9.53 13.25
N LEU A 167 12.07 -9.20 12.38
CA LEU A 167 12.28 -9.08 10.93
C LEU A 167 13.13 -7.87 10.54
N ILE A 168 13.39 -6.94 11.47
CA ILE A 168 14.30 -5.82 11.25
C ILE A 168 15.73 -6.29 11.52
N GLU A 169 16.54 -6.40 10.48
CA GLU A 169 17.92 -6.90 10.53
C GLU A 169 18.82 -5.94 11.36
N SER A 170 18.65 -4.63 11.16
CA SER A 170 19.43 -3.59 11.86
C SER A 170 19.06 -3.49 13.35
N GLU A 171 20.02 -3.80 14.22
CA GLU A 171 19.87 -3.61 15.67
C GLU A 171 19.58 -2.16 16.05
N LYS A 172 20.24 -1.20 15.37
CA LYS A 172 20.00 0.24 15.59
C LYS A 172 18.56 0.65 15.29
N GLU A 173 17.96 0.08 14.24
CA GLU A 173 16.55 0.34 13.89
C GLU A 173 15.60 -0.36 14.87
N ARG A 174 15.92 -1.60 15.31
CA ARG A 174 15.15 -2.29 16.36
C ARG A 174 15.11 -1.50 17.65
N ASP A 175 16.26 -0.98 18.09
CA ASP A 175 16.35 -0.14 19.29
C ASP A 175 15.55 1.15 19.15
N ALA A 176 15.65 1.81 17.98
CA ALA A 176 14.87 3.00 17.69
C ALA A 176 13.36 2.72 17.76
N LEU A 177 12.91 1.62 17.19
CA LEU A 177 11.51 1.21 17.22
C LEU A 177 11.06 0.88 18.65
N ASN A 178 11.89 0.20 19.44
CA ASN A 178 11.59 -0.09 20.85
C ASN A 178 11.53 1.20 21.69
N GLN A 179 12.38 2.19 21.42
CA GLN A 179 12.29 3.52 22.04
C GLN A 179 10.95 4.19 21.68
N LEU A 180 10.56 4.17 20.40
CA LEU A 180 9.27 4.74 19.97
C LEU A 180 8.08 4.04 20.62
N ARG A 181 8.12 2.71 20.76
CA ARG A 181 7.07 1.93 21.42
C ARG A 181 6.90 2.33 22.89
N LYS A 182 8.01 2.54 23.61
CA LYS A 182 7.99 3.05 24.99
C LYS A 182 7.42 4.48 25.07
N MET A 183 7.72 5.33 24.09
CA MET A 183 7.22 6.70 24.04
C MET A 183 5.73 6.77 23.67
N PHE A 184 5.26 5.84 22.83
CA PHE A 184 3.91 5.84 22.27
C PHE A 184 3.27 4.46 22.42
N PRO A 185 2.59 4.18 23.55
CA PRO A 185 1.94 2.88 23.81
C PRO A 185 0.88 2.46 22.79
N ILE A 186 0.39 3.40 21.98
CA ILE A 186 -0.49 3.13 20.82
C ILE A 186 0.23 2.34 19.69
N LEU A 187 1.52 2.06 19.85
CA LEU A 187 2.27 1.08 19.08
C LEU A 187 2.26 -0.31 19.75
N GLU A 188 1.50 -0.53 20.81
CA GLU A 188 1.42 -1.79 21.56
C GLU A 188 -0.02 -2.30 21.74
N GLU A 189 -0.99 -1.75 21.01
CA GLU A 189 -2.39 -2.18 21.11
C GLU A 189 -2.53 -3.71 20.96
N PRO A 190 -3.46 -4.33 21.72
CA PRO A 190 -3.54 -5.78 21.85
C PRO A 190 -3.71 -6.44 20.47
N VAL A 191 -2.88 -7.44 20.21
CA VAL A 191 -3.03 -8.33 19.06
C VAL A 191 -4.34 -9.09 19.24
N ILE A 192 -5.35 -8.74 18.44
CA ILE A 192 -6.53 -9.61 18.32
C ILE A 192 -6.05 -10.86 17.57
N PRO A 193 -6.22 -12.08 18.12
CA PRO A 193 -5.79 -13.31 17.46
C PRO A 193 -6.41 -13.42 16.06
N VAL A 194 -5.64 -13.96 15.11
CA VAL A 194 -6.03 -14.12 13.69
C VAL A 194 -7.36 -14.89 13.56
N GLU A 195 -7.64 -15.78 14.52
CA GLU A 195 -8.89 -16.54 14.65
C GLU A 195 -10.16 -15.68 14.74
N LYS A 196 -10.03 -14.41 15.17
CA LYS A 196 -11.15 -13.45 15.26
C LYS A 196 -11.10 -12.36 14.18
N GLY A 197 -10.35 -12.56 13.10
CA GLY A 197 -10.18 -11.56 12.03
C GLY A 197 -9.37 -10.34 12.48
N GLY A 198 -8.61 -10.47 13.56
CA GLY A 198 -7.77 -9.42 14.13
C GLY A 198 -6.61 -9.00 13.23
N ARG A 199 -6.37 -7.69 13.11
CA ARG A 199 -5.14 -7.16 12.50
C ARG A 199 -4.18 -6.69 13.59
N ASN A 200 -2.90 -7.02 13.44
CA ASN A 200 -1.85 -6.49 14.31
C ASN A 200 -1.78 -4.95 14.13
N PRO A 201 -2.07 -4.13 15.17
CA PRO A 201 -2.11 -2.67 15.05
C PRO A 201 -0.75 -2.05 14.66
N LEU A 202 0.35 -2.69 15.03
CA LEU A 202 1.69 -2.32 14.57
C LEU A 202 1.82 -2.49 13.06
N LYS A 203 1.27 -3.54 12.46
CA LYS A 203 1.31 -3.74 10.99
C LYS A 203 0.60 -2.63 10.23
N LEU A 204 -0.44 -2.02 10.80
CA LEU A 204 -1.10 -0.85 10.22
C LEU A 204 -0.23 0.40 10.30
N LYS A 205 0.75 0.40 11.21
CA LYS A 205 1.63 1.54 11.46
C LYS A 205 3.03 1.40 10.89
N ILE A 206 3.53 0.19 10.66
CA ILE A 206 4.87 -0.05 10.15
C ILE A 206 4.88 -1.06 9.01
N ASP A 207 5.81 -0.87 8.08
CA ASP A 207 6.08 -1.82 7.00
C ASP A 207 7.59 -2.05 6.91
N ILE A 208 7.99 -3.30 6.78
CA ILE A 208 9.39 -3.72 6.69
C ILE A 208 9.63 -4.15 5.25
N LYS A 209 10.69 -3.62 4.64
CA LYS A 209 11.18 -4.07 3.33
C LYS A 209 12.66 -4.35 3.46
N ASN A 210 13.06 -5.51 2.98
CA ASN A 210 14.45 -5.94 2.92
C ASN A 210 15.17 -5.79 4.26
N GLY A 211 14.53 -6.31 5.32
CA GLY A 211 15.07 -6.27 6.68
C GLY A 211 15.11 -4.88 7.33
N LYS A 212 14.55 -3.85 6.70
CA LYS A 212 14.61 -2.47 7.19
C LYS A 212 13.23 -1.82 7.26
N LEU A 213 13.07 -0.86 8.16
CA LEU A 213 11.82 -0.13 8.31
C LEU A 213 11.62 0.78 7.09
N SER A 214 10.56 0.52 6.32
CA SER A 214 10.23 1.27 5.10
C SER A 214 9.05 2.20 5.27
N LYS A 215 8.15 1.92 6.23
CA LYS A 215 7.03 2.81 6.56
C LYS A 215 6.86 2.95 8.05
N LEU A 216 6.51 4.15 8.49
CA LEU A 216 6.22 4.46 9.89
C LEU A 216 5.08 5.48 9.99
N ASN A 217 4.01 5.10 10.68
CA ASN A 217 2.82 5.90 10.88
C ASN A 217 2.66 6.23 12.37
N LEU A 218 3.05 7.45 12.71
CA LEU A 218 2.81 8.10 13.99
C LEU A 218 1.59 9.04 13.91
N GLY A 219 0.69 8.81 12.95
CA GLY A 219 -0.57 9.54 12.80
C GLY A 219 -1.47 9.36 14.03
N GLY A 220 -2.02 10.45 14.54
CA GLY A 220 -2.94 10.46 15.67
C GLY A 220 -2.28 10.29 17.04
N VAL A 221 -0.96 10.07 17.11
CA VAL A 221 -0.27 9.94 18.40
C VAL A 221 -0.09 11.33 19.03
N ARG A 222 -0.13 11.40 20.36
CA ARG A 222 0.06 12.66 21.10
C ARG A 222 1.55 13.04 21.15
N MET A 223 2.05 13.54 20.03
CA MET A 223 3.46 13.93 19.87
C MET A 223 3.59 15.45 19.81
N LYS A 224 4.37 16.03 20.73
CA LYS A 224 4.70 17.48 20.74
C LYS A 224 5.89 17.81 19.83
N GLU A 225 6.85 16.90 19.76
CA GLU A 225 8.08 17.01 18.99
C GLU A 225 8.38 15.66 18.34
N VAL A 226 8.94 15.69 17.14
CA VAL A 226 9.33 14.47 16.43
C VAL A 226 10.57 13.88 17.12
N PRO A 227 10.56 12.60 17.53
CA PRO A 227 11.71 11.97 18.19
C PRO A 227 12.92 11.86 17.27
N ARG A 228 14.11 12.21 17.78
CA ARG A 228 15.36 12.16 17.01
C ARG A 228 15.78 10.73 16.63
N CYS A 229 15.28 9.71 17.33
CA CYS A 229 15.57 8.31 16.98
C CYS A 229 15.06 7.92 15.59
N LEU A 230 14.15 8.70 14.98
CA LEU A 230 13.70 8.47 13.60
C LEU A 230 14.83 8.54 12.57
N LEU A 231 15.92 9.28 12.85
CA LEU A 231 17.11 9.33 12.00
C LEU A 231 17.81 7.99 11.83
N LYS A 232 17.55 7.02 12.73
CA LYS A 232 18.12 5.68 12.63
C LYS A 232 17.47 4.85 11.51
N PHE A 233 16.28 5.21 11.05
CA PHE A 233 15.56 4.51 9.97
C PHE A 233 16.03 4.97 8.60
N SER A 234 17.21 4.48 8.20
CA SER A 234 17.91 4.89 6.98
C SER A 234 17.13 4.61 5.70
N SER A 235 16.26 3.60 5.69
CA SER A 235 15.51 3.13 4.52
C SER A 235 14.04 3.53 4.53
N LEU A 236 13.67 4.51 5.36
CA LEU A 236 12.29 4.95 5.51
C LEU A 236 11.79 5.65 4.26
N GLU A 237 10.72 5.12 3.66
CA GLU A 237 10.10 5.61 2.43
C GLU A 237 8.76 6.34 2.69
N ASP A 238 7.99 5.94 3.70
CA ASP A 238 6.69 6.55 4.04
C ASP A 238 6.67 6.92 5.52
N LEU A 239 6.45 8.20 5.79
CA LEU A 239 6.39 8.73 7.14
C LEU A 239 5.13 9.56 7.34
N ASN A 240 4.30 9.15 8.29
CA ASN A 240 3.16 9.93 8.75
C ASN A 240 3.39 10.45 10.18
N LEU A 241 3.46 11.78 10.33
CA LEU A 241 3.62 12.50 11.58
C LEU A 241 2.39 13.36 11.93
N SER A 242 1.25 13.08 11.30
CA SER A 242 0.00 13.84 11.51
C SER A 242 -0.42 13.79 12.99
N SER A 243 -0.40 14.91 13.70
CA SER A 243 -0.66 14.96 15.14
C SER A 243 -1.20 16.33 15.53
N TYR A 244 -2.31 16.37 16.27
CA TYR A 244 -2.91 17.61 16.78
C TYR A 244 -2.00 18.44 17.71
N HIS A 245 -0.87 17.88 18.15
CA HIS A 245 -0.01 18.48 19.18
C HIS A 245 1.38 18.86 18.67
N LEU A 246 1.78 18.41 17.47
CA LEU A 246 3.12 18.67 16.95
C LEU A 246 3.16 20.14 16.50
N LYS A 247 4.08 20.97 17.01
CA LYS A 247 4.06 22.42 16.68
C LYS A 247 5.00 22.82 15.55
N LYS A 248 6.05 22.03 15.32
CA LYS A 248 7.11 22.31 14.36
C LYS A 248 7.61 21.00 13.77
N LEU A 249 7.95 21.02 12.49
CA LEU A 249 8.72 19.96 11.87
C LEU A 249 10.23 20.26 12.09
N PRO A 250 11.05 19.30 12.54
CA PRO A 250 12.45 19.57 12.81
C PRO A 250 13.26 19.69 11.51
N ARG A 251 14.32 20.50 11.53
CA ARG A 251 15.25 20.68 10.40
C ARG A 251 15.89 19.37 9.93
N TRP A 252 16.21 18.47 10.85
CA TRP A 252 16.80 17.18 10.51
C TRP A 252 15.87 16.27 9.70
N ILE A 253 14.59 16.62 9.50
CA ILE A 253 13.70 15.86 8.61
C ILE A 253 14.30 15.68 7.21
N GLY A 254 15.05 16.68 6.73
CA GLY A 254 15.72 16.65 5.42
C GLY A 254 16.82 15.60 5.30
N GLN A 255 17.22 14.94 6.39
CA GLN A 255 18.20 13.85 6.39
C GLN A 255 17.58 12.49 6.05
N LEU A 256 16.24 12.39 5.95
CA LEU A 256 15.54 11.17 5.55
C LEU A 256 15.53 11.05 4.02
N GLU A 257 16.70 10.87 3.41
CA GLU A 257 16.92 10.99 1.96
C GLU A 257 16.10 10.00 1.12
N ASN A 258 15.74 8.83 1.68
CA ASN A 258 14.95 7.80 1.01
C ASN A 258 13.43 8.04 1.05
N LEU A 259 12.98 9.13 1.69
CA LEU A 259 11.58 9.38 1.90
C LEU A 259 10.86 9.71 0.58
N LYS A 260 9.84 8.90 0.26
CA LYS A 260 8.97 9.02 -0.92
C LYS A 260 7.62 9.65 -0.59
N MET A 261 7.15 9.48 0.64
CA MET A 261 5.88 10.03 1.12
C MET A 261 6.04 10.63 2.52
N LEU A 262 5.62 11.89 2.67
CA LEU A 262 5.56 12.58 3.97
C LEU A 262 4.14 13.10 4.21
N LYS A 263 3.53 12.67 5.32
CA LYS A 263 2.22 13.16 5.78
C LYS A 263 2.36 13.89 7.11
N ILE A 264 1.94 15.15 7.13
CA ILE A 264 2.02 16.05 8.28
C ILE A 264 0.69 16.81 8.41
N THR A 265 -0.43 16.10 8.51
CA THR A 265 -1.77 16.70 8.52
C THR A 265 -2.28 17.03 9.91
N LYS A 266 -3.16 18.04 10.01
CA LYS A 266 -3.84 18.41 11.27
C LYS A 266 -2.88 18.75 12.40
N THR A 267 -1.74 19.35 12.06
CA THR A 267 -0.63 19.60 12.98
C THR A 267 -0.56 21.05 13.47
N ARG A 268 -1.34 21.98 12.89
CA ARG A 268 -1.24 23.43 13.22
C ARG A 268 0.15 24.00 12.94
N LEU A 269 0.89 23.43 11.99
CA LEU A 269 2.17 23.99 11.54
C LEU A 269 1.96 25.37 10.92
N LYS A 270 2.80 26.34 11.28
CA LYS A 270 2.83 27.67 10.66
C LYS A 270 3.77 27.77 9.46
N ASP A 271 4.84 26.97 9.49
CA ASP A 271 5.86 26.94 8.45
C ASP A 271 6.39 25.51 8.27
N LEU A 272 6.99 25.25 7.11
CA LEU A 272 7.84 24.08 6.86
C LEU A 272 9.32 24.54 6.90
N PRO A 273 10.24 23.74 7.48
CA PRO A 273 11.66 24.05 7.47
C PRO A 273 12.23 23.95 6.04
N ASP A 274 13.24 24.77 5.71
CA ASP A 274 13.89 24.76 4.40
C ASP A 274 14.46 23.39 4.02
N GLU A 275 14.86 22.60 5.02
CA GLU A 275 15.40 21.26 4.85
C GLU A 275 14.39 20.26 4.29
N VAL A 276 13.09 20.56 4.26
CA VAL A 276 12.12 19.75 3.48
C VAL A 276 12.57 19.64 2.02
N GLY A 277 13.17 20.69 1.47
CA GLY A 277 13.72 20.68 0.11
C GLY A 277 14.89 19.72 -0.13
N ASN A 278 15.44 19.10 0.93
CA ASN A 278 16.51 18.11 0.80
C ASN A 278 15.98 16.69 0.49
N LEU A 279 14.67 16.46 0.61
CA LEU A 279 14.02 15.16 0.37
C LEU A 279 13.91 14.86 -1.14
N GLN A 280 15.02 14.65 -1.84
CA GLN A 280 15.08 14.54 -3.31
C GLN A 280 14.22 13.41 -3.90
N ASN A 281 13.96 12.36 -3.12
CA ASN A 281 13.13 11.22 -3.52
C ASN A 281 11.64 11.39 -3.21
N LEU A 282 11.23 12.54 -2.65
CA LEU A 282 9.85 12.75 -2.22
C LEU A 282 8.92 12.86 -3.44
N THR A 283 7.96 11.93 -3.53
CA THR A 283 6.96 11.88 -4.60
C THR A 283 5.61 12.43 -4.16
N ARG A 284 5.32 12.40 -2.85
CA ARG A 284 4.09 12.93 -2.26
C ARG A 284 4.37 13.66 -0.95
N LEU A 285 3.93 14.91 -0.89
CA LEU A 285 3.89 15.71 0.33
C LEU A 285 2.44 16.05 0.65
N ASN A 286 1.96 15.61 1.81
CA ASN A 286 0.66 16.00 2.33
C ASN A 286 0.82 16.81 3.61
N ALA A 287 0.52 18.10 3.54
CA ALA A 287 0.52 19.04 4.65
C ALA A 287 -0.83 19.75 4.81
N GLN A 288 -1.92 19.04 4.52
CA GLN A 288 -3.29 19.56 4.64
C GLN A 288 -3.68 19.86 6.09
N ALA A 289 -4.64 20.78 6.26
CA ALA A 289 -5.21 21.14 7.56
C ALA A 289 -4.15 21.60 8.57
N ASN A 290 -3.26 22.49 8.14
CA ASN A 290 -2.31 23.19 9.00
C ASN A 290 -2.65 24.68 9.04
N GLN A 291 -1.70 25.51 9.45
CA GLN A 291 -1.81 26.96 9.50
C GLN A 291 -0.69 27.59 8.65
N LEU A 292 -0.27 26.90 7.58
CA LEU A 292 0.85 27.35 6.75
C LEU A 292 0.50 28.67 6.08
N GLU A 293 1.30 29.70 6.29
CA GLU A 293 1.11 31.02 5.65
C GLU A 293 1.90 31.14 4.33
N LYS A 294 2.98 30.38 4.22
CA LYS A 294 3.86 30.30 3.06
C LYS A 294 4.52 28.93 2.94
N LEU A 295 5.08 28.63 1.78
CA LEU A 295 6.01 27.52 1.58
C LEU A 295 7.45 28.05 1.56
N PRO A 296 8.44 27.28 2.03
CA PRO A 296 9.84 27.65 1.87
C PRO A 296 10.24 27.63 0.38
N ASP A 297 11.15 28.52 -0.03
CA ASP A 297 11.67 28.54 -1.41
C ASP A 297 12.33 27.22 -1.80
N SER A 298 12.85 26.48 -0.82
CA SER A 298 13.44 25.16 -1.03
C SER A 298 12.46 24.11 -1.56
N ILE A 299 11.13 24.35 -1.51
CA ILE A 299 10.14 23.41 -2.06
C ILE A 299 10.44 23.08 -3.53
N GLY A 300 10.92 24.04 -4.32
CA GLY A 300 11.29 23.86 -5.73
C GLY A 300 12.47 22.93 -5.99
N LYS A 301 13.17 22.46 -4.93
CA LYS A 301 14.23 21.45 -5.00
C LYS A 301 13.66 20.03 -5.12
N LEU A 302 12.40 19.79 -4.79
CA LEU A 302 11.78 18.46 -4.80
C LEU A 302 11.45 17.97 -6.22
N LYS A 303 12.48 17.64 -7.01
CA LYS A 303 12.33 17.29 -8.44
C LYS A 303 11.47 16.06 -8.70
N SER A 304 11.41 15.13 -7.75
CA SER A 304 10.61 13.91 -7.85
C SER A 304 9.14 14.09 -7.45
N LEU A 305 8.74 15.28 -6.98
CA LEU A 305 7.41 15.49 -6.41
C LEU A 305 6.33 15.45 -7.48
N LYS A 306 5.34 14.57 -7.27
CA LYS A 306 4.19 14.37 -8.16
C LYS A 306 2.89 14.87 -7.54
N ILE A 307 2.76 14.76 -6.23
CA ILE A 307 1.53 15.09 -5.48
C ILE A 307 1.88 16.05 -4.35
N LEU A 308 1.28 17.23 -4.38
CA LEU A 308 1.40 18.24 -3.32
C LEU A 308 0.00 18.60 -2.80
N GLU A 309 -0.27 18.24 -1.55
CA GLU A 309 -1.57 18.45 -0.90
C GLU A 309 -1.42 19.49 0.23
N LEU A 310 -2.00 20.66 0.03
CA LEU A 310 -1.89 21.85 0.90
C LEU A 310 -3.24 22.44 1.28
N SER A 311 -4.34 21.71 1.07
CA SER A 311 -5.68 22.20 1.37
C SER A 311 -5.85 22.58 2.85
N LYS A 312 -6.72 23.55 3.15
CA LYS A 312 -7.02 24.00 4.53
C LYS A 312 -5.76 24.54 5.22
N ASN A 313 -5.18 25.56 4.63
CA ASN A 313 -4.05 26.33 5.17
C ASN A 313 -4.34 27.83 5.01
N ASN A 314 -3.37 28.69 5.34
CA ASN A 314 -3.50 30.15 5.25
C ASN A 314 -2.59 30.72 4.15
N ILE A 315 -2.30 29.95 3.10
CA ILE A 315 -1.30 30.32 2.09
C ILE A 315 -1.86 31.44 1.22
N LYS A 316 -1.14 32.57 1.18
CA LYS A 316 -1.50 33.74 0.36
C LYS A 316 -0.80 33.77 -0.98
N LEU A 317 0.47 33.35 -1.00
CA LEU A 317 1.34 33.34 -2.17
C LEU A 317 2.15 32.05 -2.21
N LEU A 318 2.41 31.56 -3.42
CA LEU A 318 3.35 30.47 -3.65
C LEU A 318 4.74 31.06 -3.98
N PRO A 319 5.84 30.45 -3.52
CA PRO A 319 7.17 30.89 -3.89
C PRO A 319 7.40 30.70 -5.40
N PRO A 320 8.17 31.58 -6.08
CA PRO A 320 8.50 31.40 -7.50
C PRO A 320 9.15 30.04 -7.80
N SER A 321 9.85 29.45 -6.83
CA SER A 321 10.45 28.13 -6.97
C SER A 321 9.44 26.99 -7.15
N ILE A 322 8.14 27.21 -6.90
CA ILE A 322 7.10 26.19 -7.16
C ILE A 322 7.11 25.72 -8.61
N GLY A 323 7.42 26.62 -9.56
CA GLY A 323 7.54 26.32 -10.98
C GLY A 323 8.66 25.32 -11.32
N ASN A 324 9.55 25.04 -10.38
CA ASN A 324 10.65 24.11 -10.56
C ASN A 324 10.26 22.65 -10.28
N LEU A 325 9.00 22.40 -9.89
CA LEU A 325 8.42 21.07 -9.67
C LEU A 325 7.92 20.46 -10.98
N TYR A 326 8.83 20.22 -11.93
CA TYR A 326 8.47 19.83 -13.31
C TYR A 326 7.66 18.53 -13.41
N ASN A 327 7.77 17.64 -12.42
CA ASN A 327 7.05 16.37 -12.36
C ASN A 327 5.72 16.43 -11.60
N LEU A 328 5.29 17.62 -11.16
CA LEU A 328 4.05 17.76 -10.38
C LEU A 328 2.84 17.46 -11.25
N GLU A 329 2.04 16.47 -10.84
CA GLU A 329 0.85 16.01 -11.55
C GLU A 329 -0.44 16.46 -10.83
N PHE A 330 -0.40 16.58 -9.50
CA PHE A 330 -1.54 16.94 -8.67
C PHE A 330 -1.16 18.01 -7.64
N LEU A 331 -1.91 19.11 -7.63
CA LEU A 331 -1.77 20.20 -6.67
C LEU A 331 -3.12 20.55 -6.05
N ASP A 332 -3.24 20.33 -4.74
CA ASP A 332 -4.43 20.70 -3.97
C ASP A 332 -4.15 21.90 -3.07
N LEU A 333 -4.76 23.03 -3.38
CA LEU A 333 -4.68 24.30 -2.70
C LEU A 333 -6.06 24.77 -2.22
N ASN A 334 -7.04 23.87 -2.10
CA ASN A 334 -8.37 24.21 -1.62
C ASN A 334 -8.34 24.87 -0.24
N GLU A 335 -9.27 25.79 0.05
CA GLU A 335 -9.41 26.43 1.36
C GLU A 335 -8.09 27.07 1.83
N ASN A 336 -7.58 27.98 1.01
CA ASN A 336 -6.41 28.84 1.30
C ASN A 336 -6.79 30.32 1.06
N GLU A 337 -5.79 31.21 1.07
CA GLU A 337 -5.98 32.65 0.86
C GLU A 337 -5.32 33.14 -0.44
N ILE A 338 -5.17 32.27 -1.43
CA ILE A 338 -4.39 32.57 -2.64
C ILE A 338 -5.08 33.65 -3.46
N THR A 339 -4.31 34.68 -3.83
CA THR A 339 -4.78 35.81 -4.65
C THR A 339 -4.23 35.78 -6.07
N THR A 340 -3.05 35.17 -6.29
CA THR A 340 -2.41 35.05 -7.60
C THR A 340 -1.36 33.92 -7.60
N PHE A 341 -0.81 33.60 -8.76
CA PHE A 341 0.29 32.66 -8.96
C PHE A 341 1.55 33.37 -9.48
N PRO A 342 2.76 32.88 -9.16
CA PRO A 342 3.98 33.39 -9.76
C PRO A 342 4.03 33.07 -11.27
N LEU A 343 4.77 33.87 -12.05
CA LEU A 343 4.95 33.64 -13.50
C LEU A 343 5.49 32.23 -13.79
N SER A 344 6.44 31.77 -12.97
CA SER A 344 7.04 30.43 -13.05
C SER A 344 6.04 29.28 -12.94
N PHE A 345 4.81 29.52 -12.48
CA PHE A 345 3.76 28.50 -12.45
C PHE A 345 3.48 27.91 -13.85
N GLU A 346 3.79 28.66 -14.92
CA GLU A 346 3.71 28.19 -16.30
C GLU A 346 4.59 26.97 -16.60
N ASN A 347 5.60 26.69 -15.77
CA ASN A 347 6.54 25.59 -15.94
C ASN A 347 6.01 24.23 -15.44
N LEU A 348 4.85 24.19 -14.79
CA LEU A 348 4.24 22.96 -14.27
C LEU A 348 3.56 22.15 -15.39
N LYS A 349 4.29 21.84 -16.46
CA LYS A 349 3.76 21.24 -17.69
C LYS A 349 3.10 19.89 -17.49
N ASN A 350 3.47 19.14 -16.45
CA ASN A 350 2.89 17.83 -16.15
C ASN A 350 1.65 17.89 -15.25
N LEU A 351 1.22 19.08 -14.82
CA LEU A 351 0.10 19.24 -13.91
C LEU A 351 -1.21 18.83 -14.62
N LYS A 352 -1.90 17.86 -14.01
CA LYS A 352 -3.17 17.30 -14.50
C LYS A 352 -4.35 17.77 -13.66
N ASN A 353 -4.15 17.97 -12.37
CA ASN A 353 -5.22 18.33 -11.44
C ASN A 353 -4.79 19.51 -10.57
N LEU A 354 -5.58 20.59 -10.65
CA LEU A 354 -5.39 21.79 -9.86
C LEU A 354 -6.68 22.12 -9.10
N LYS A 355 -6.63 22.03 -7.76
CA LYS A 355 -7.76 22.35 -6.89
C LYS A 355 -7.52 23.67 -6.16
N LEU A 356 -8.43 24.62 -6.33
CA LEU A 356 -8.36 25.99 -5.83
C LEU A 356 -9.69 26.48 -5.24
N GLN A 357 -10.58 25.56 -4.88
CA GLN A 357 -11.85 25.88 -4.25
C GLN A 357 -11.63 26.71 -2.99
N LYS A 358 -12.51 27.69 -2.71
CA LYS A 358 -12.45 28.53 -1.50
C LYS A 358 -11.10 29.24 -1.35
N ASN A 359 -10.71 30.01 -2.36
CA ASN A 359 -9.55 30.91 -2.34
C ASN A 359 -10.01 32.36 -2.55
N ARG A 360 -9.07 33.27 -2.84
CA ARG A 360 -9.32 34.71 -3.04
C ARG A 360 -8.90 35.19 -4.43
N LEU A 361 -8.91 34.29 -5.43
CA LEU A 361 -8.54 34.63 -6.80
C LEU A 361 -9.53 35.63 -7.40
N ILE A 362 -9.02 36.76 -7.88
CA ILE A 362 -9.83 37.79 -8.58
C ILE A 362 -9.79 37.58 -10.09
N ASN A 363 -8.64 37.13 -10.60
CA ASN A 363 -8.41 36.80 -12.00
C ASN A 363 -7.62 35.49 -12.09
N LEU A 364 -7.79 34.77 -13.18
CA LEU A 364 -6.89 33.69 -13.55
C LEU A 364 -5.63 34.30 -14.19
N PRO A 365 -4.41 33.95 -13.75
CA PRO A 365 -3.20 34.47 -14.36
C PRO A 365 -2.87 33.78 -15.67
N SER A 366 -2.27 34.53 -16.61
CA SER A 366 -1.88 34.03 -17.93
C SER A 366 -0.93 32.83 -17.90
N SER A 367 -0.23 32.59 -16.78
CA SER A 367 0.58 31.39 -16.58
C SER A 367 -0.21 30.09 -16.67
N LEU A 368 -1.52 30.11 -16.39
CA LEU A 368 -2.39 28.93 -16.56
C LEU A 368 -2.54 28.51 -18.03
N ALA A 369 -2.49 29.44 -18.99
CA ALA A 369 -2.57 29.16 -20.43
C ALA A 369 -1.52 28.14 -20.91
N LYS A 370 -0.44 27.99 -20.15
CA LYS A 370 0.70 27.15 -20.48
C LYS A 370 0.59 25.72 -19.92
N LEU A 371 -0.45 25.41 -19.14
CA LEU A 371 -0.67 24.11 -18.50
C LEU A 371 -1.52 23.18 -19.37
N ARG A 372 -1.04 22.86 -20.58
CA ARG A 372 -1.81 22.12 -21.58
C ARG A 372 -2.18 20.69 -21.19
N ASN A 373 -1.54 20.09 -20.18
CA ASN A 373 -1.88 18.76 -19.66
C ASN A 373 -2.93 18.79 -18.55
N LEU A 374 -3.43 19.98 -18.18
CA LEU A 374 -4.43 20.12 -17.13
C LEU A 374 -5.75 19.49 -17.58
N ARG A 375 -6.26 18.57 -16.76
CA ARG A 375 -7.50 17.83 -16.97
C ARG A 375 -8.62 18.28 -16.04
N SER A 376 -8.27 18.75 -14.84
CA SER A 376 -9.25 19.16 -13.84
C SER A 376 -8.82 20.46 -13.19
N LEU A 377 -9.71 21.45 -13.25
CA LEU A 377 -9.54 22.76 -12.65
C LEU A 377 -10.77 23.09 -11.79
N ASN A 378 -10.58 23.17 -10.47
CA ASN A 378 -11.64 23.55 -9.53
C ASN A 378 -11.36 24.93 -8.95
N LEU A 379 -12.22 25.89 -9.25
CA LEU A 379 -12.17 27.31 -8.88
C LEU A 379 -13.42 27.75 -8.07
N VAL A 380 -14.21 26.80 -7.57
CA VAL A 380 -15.46 27.08 -6.85
C VAL A 380 -15.22 27.99 -5.63
N HIS A 381 -16.11 28.93 -5.35
CA HIS A 381 -15.95 29.91 -4.25
C HIS A 381 -14.64 30.71 -4.35
N ASN A 382 -14.48 31.47 -5.42
CA ASN A 382 -13.43 32.49 -5.55
C ASN A 382 -14.07 33.87 -5.80
N LYS A 383 -13.28 34.85 -6.26
CA LYS A 383 -13.73 36.20 -6.60
C LYS A 383 -13.54 36.50 -8.09
N ILE A 384 -13.59 35.47 -8.93
CA ILE A 384 -13.28 35.57 -10.35
C ILE A 384 -14.42 36.28 -11.07
N LYS A 385 -14.11 37.39 -11.75
CA LYS A 385 -15.09 38.16 -12.52
C LYS A 385 -15.16 37.76 -13.99
N ASN A 386 -14.03 37.34 -14.57
CA ASN A 386 -13.94 37.04 -15.99
C ASN A 386 -13.22 35.72 -16.21
N LEU A 387 -13.77 34.87 -17.06
CA LEU A 387 -13.04 33.76 -17.65
C LEU A 387 -12.28 34.27 -18.90
N PRO A 388 -10.95 34.18 -18.95
CA PRO A 388 -10.16 34.73 -20.05
C PRO A 388 -10.15 33.83 -21.30
N GLU A 389 -9.88 34.42 -22.47
CA GLU A 389 -9.83 33.73 -23.77
C GLU A 389 -8.87 32.54 -23.82
N TYR A 390 -7.73 32.61 -23.13
CA TYR A 390 -6.77 31.51 -23.10
C TYR A 390 -7.29 30.24 -22.41
N ILE A 391 -8.48 30.25 -21.79
CA ILE A 391 -9.08 29.02 -21.25
C ILE A 391 -9.24 27.96 -22.34
N GLY A 392 -9.51 28.39 -23.59
CA GLY A 392 -9.57 27.51 -24.76
C GLY A 392 -8.25 26.83 -25.11
N ASP A 393 -7.10 27.33 -24.61
CA ASP A 393 -5.79 26.69 -24.80
C ASP A 393 -5.60 25.44 -23.93
N LEU A 394 -6.50 25.18 -22.97
CA LEU A 394 -6.46 24.01 -22.10
C LEU A 394 -7.09 22.79 -22.77
N TYR A 395 -6.56 22.38 -23.92
CA TYR A 395 -7.14 21.32 -24.78
C TYR A 395 -7.45 20.00 -24.07
N ASN A 396 -6.71 19.64 -23.02
CA ASN A 396 -6.93 18.40 -22.26
C ASN A 396 -7.89 18.57 -21.07
N LEU A 397 -8.50 19.74 -20.89
CA LEU A 397 -9.37 20.01 -19.75
C LEU A 397 -10.66 19.20 -19.88
N GLU A 398 -10.90 18.34 -18.91
CA GLU A 398 -12.06 17.45 -18.82
C GLU A 398 -13.10 17.98 -17.84
N LEU A 399 -12.66 18.65 -16.76
CA LEU A 399 -13.53 19.20 -15.72
C LEU A 399 -13.13 20.63 -15.39
N LEU A 400 -14.09 21.56 -15.50
CA LEU A 400 -13.98 22.93 -15.04
C LEU A 400 -15.11 23.23 -14.06
N ALA A 401 -14.77 23.56 -12.81
CA ALA A 401 -15.76 23.94 -11.80
C ALA A 401 -15.50 25.37 -11.33
N MET A 402 -16.48 26.27 -11.48
CA MET A 402 -16.34 27.70 -11.18
C MET A 402 -17.54 28.30 -10.45
N SER A 403 -18.45 27.48 -9.94
CA SER A 403 -19.61 27.91 -9.16
C SER A 403 -19.26 28.87 -8.01
N HIS A 404 -20.19 29.75 -7.66
CA HIS A 404 -20.02 30.74 -6.60
C HIS A 404 -18.83 31.68 -6.85
N ASN A 405 -18.76 32.23 -8.05
CA ASN A 405 -17.87 33.33 -8.41
C ASN A 405 -18.72 34.51 -8.93
N PRO A 406 -18.32 35.77 -8.71
CA PRO A 406 -19.02 36.94 -9.22
C PRO A 406 -18.74 37.16 -10.72
N LEU A 407 -18.98 36.13 -11.54
CA LEU A 407 -18.68 36.12 -12.97
C LEU A 407 -19.59 37.09 -13.71
N VAL A 408 -18.99 38.01 -14.46
CA VAL A 408 -19.68 38.95 -15.34
C VAL A 408 -19.53 38.53 -16.79
N LYS A 409 -18.37 37.97 -17.17
CA LYS A 409 -18.08 37.56 -18.54
C LYS A 409 -17.47 36.17 -18.61
N ILE A 410 -17.98 35.36 -19.54
CA ILE A 410 -17.40 34.08 -19.94
C ILE A 410 -16.93 34.22 -21.39
N ASP A 411 -15.65 33.95 -21.64
CA ASP A 411 -15.14 33.95 -23.00
C ASP A 411 -15.69 32.77 -23.81
N LYS A 412 -15.93 33.00 -25.10
CA LYS A 412 -16.49 31.99 -26.02
C LYS A 412 -15.52 30.84 -26.31
N SER A 413 -14.22 31.01 -26.08
CA SER A 413 -13.23 29.94 -26.31
C SER A 413 -13.45 28.70 -25.44
N ILE A 414 -14.25 28.80 -24.37
CA ILE A 414 -14.69 27.64 -23.60
C ILE A 414 -15.47 26.63 -24.46
N TYR A 415 -16.18 27.09 -25.49
CA TYR A 415 -16.93 26.24 -26.42
C TYR A 415 -16.02 25.45 -27.36
N ASP A 416 -14.75 25.84 -27.48
CA ASP A 416 -13.76 25.19 -28.35
C ASP A 416 -12.96 24.10 -27.62
N LEU A 417 -13.24 23.84 -26.34
CA LEU A 417 -12.54 22.84 -25.55
C LEU A 417 -12.98 21.41 -25.94
N PRO A 418 -12.12 20.62 -26.63
CA PRO A 418 -12.55 19.38 -27.27
C PRO A 418 -12.79 18.22 -26.28
N ASN A 419 -12.23 18.31 -25.08
CA ASN A 419 -12.27 17.24 -24.08
C ASN A 419 -13.11 17.57 -22.85
N LEU A 420 -13.77 18.73 -22.81
CA LEU A 420 -14.52 19.19 -21.64
C LEU A 420 -15.79 18.34 -21.47
N LYS A 421 -15.87 17.62 -20.36
CA LYS A 421 -16.97 16.70 -20.02
C LYS A 421 -17.91 17.28 -18.97
N ASP A 422 -17.35 18.01 -18.01
CA ASP A 422 -18.09 18.53 -16.86
C ASP A 422 -17.79 20.02 -16.67
N PHE A 423 -18.83 20.85 -16.75
CA PHE A 423 -18.74 22.28 -16.49
C PHE A 423 -19.72 22.69 -15.40
N TRP A 424 -19.20 23.03 -14.21
CA TRP A 424 -20.00 23.35 -13.04
C TRP A 424 -20.03 24.85 -12.81
N LEU A 425 -21.22 25.44 -12.91
CA LEU A 425 -21.39 26.89 -12.88
C LEU A 425 -22.71 27.30 -12.21
N LEU A 426 -22.66 27.59 -10.90
CA LEU A 426 -23.80 28.08 -10.11
C LEU A 426 -23.62 29.55 -9.74
N ASP A 427 -24.74 30.24 -9.53
CA ASP A 427 -24.82 31.64 -9.10
C ASP A 427 -24.15 32.65 -10.07
N VAL A 428 -24.56 32.63 -11.34
CA VAL A 428 -24.13 33.63 -12.33
C VAL A 428 -25.17 34.75 -12.41
N PRO A 429 -24.79 36.04 -12.36
CA PRO A 429 -25.70 37.12 -12.71
C PRO A 429 -26.15 36.92 -14.16
N ILE A 430 -27.46 36.73 -14.33
CA ILE A 430 -28.10 36.47 -15.62
C ILE A 430 -27.99 37.75 -16.46
N GLU A 431 -26.94 37.88 -17.27
CA GLU A 431 -27.05 38.67 -18.50
C GLU A 431 -27.65 37.76 -19.57
N GLU A 432 -28.72 38.24 -20.22
CA GLU A 432 -29.60 37.49 -21.13
C GLU A 432 -28.86 36.75 -22.28
N GLY A 433 -27.60 37.07 -22.58
CA GLY A 433 -26.78 36.40 -23.60
C GLY A 433 -26.09 35.09 -23.19
N LEU A 434 -26.03 34.76 -21.89
CA LEU A 434 -25.39 33.51 -21.40
C LEU A 434 -26.31 32.29 -21.51
N VAL A 435 -27.63 32.50 -21.45
CA VAL A 435 -28.64 31.43 -21.41
C VAL A 435 -28.90 30.86 -22.81
N GLU A 436 -28.87 31.67 -23.87
CA GLU A 436 -29.15 31.18 -25.24
C GLU A 436 -28.14 30.15 -25.77
N LYS A 437 -26.91 30.09 -25.22
CA LYS A 437 -25.89 29.09 -25.58
C LYS A 437 -25.76 27.92 -24.62
N SER A 438 -26.54 27.88 -23.53
CA SER A 438 -26.58 26.74 -22.61
C SER A 438 -27.04 25.44 -23.31
N ASN A 439 -27.89 25.56 -24.34
CA ASN A 439 -28.26 24.45 -25.22
C ASN A 439 -27.06 23.82 -25.96
N PHE A 440 -25.99 24.59 -26.24
CA PHE A 440 -24.81 24.09 -26.95
C PHE A 440 -23.88 23.28 -26.02
N LEU A 441 -23.68 23.76 -24.78
CA LEU A 441 -22.92 23.02 -23.78
C LEU A 441 -23.62 21.72 -23.37
N SER A 442 -24.95 21.66 -23.36
CA SER A 442 -25.72 20.46 -23.01
C SER A 442 -25.46 19.23 -23.91
N GLN A 443 -24.92 19.41 -25.13
CA GLN A 443 -24.55 18.31 -26.02
C GLN A 443 -23.16 17.71 -25.74
N TRP A 444 -22.27 18.43 -25.05
CA TRP A 444 -20.84 18.06 -24.93
C TRP A 444 -20.35 17.99 -23.48
N ALA A 445 -20.92 18.80 -22.59
CA ALA A 445 -20.59 18.82 -21.17
C ALA A 445 -21.86 18.79 -20.30
N ARG A 446 -21.82 18.05 -19.19
CA ARG A 446 -22.88 18.14 -18.18
C ARG A 446 -22.77 19.49 -17.48
N ILE A 447 -23.72 20.37 -17.77
CA ILE A 447 -23.90 21.61 -17.00
C ILE A 447 -24.69 21.27 -15.75
N HIS A 448 -24.07 21.49 -14.61
CA HIS A 448 -24.74 21.42 -13.32
C HIS A 448 -25.07 22.85 -12.88
N TYR A 449 -26.39 23.15 -12.85
CA TYR A 449 -27.01 24.24 -12.11
C TYR A 449 -27.40 23.74 -10.70
#